data_AF-L8LS29-F1
#
_entry.id   AF-L8LS29-F1
#
_cell.length_a   1.000
_cell.length_b   1.000
_cell.length_c   1.000
_cell.angle_alpha   90.00
_cell.angle_beta   90.00
_cell.angle_gamma   90.00
#
_symmetry.space_group_name_H-M   'P 1'
#
loop_
_entity.id
_entity.type
_entity.pdbx_description
1 polymer ?
#
loop_
_entity_poly.entity_id
_entity_poly.type
_entity_poly.pdbx_seq_one_letter_code
_entity_poly.pdbx_strand_id
1 'polypeptide(L)'
;QEIGDRRGEASSLNGLGTAYRSLGQYQEAMDYLQQSLTIQREIGDRRGEANSLNALGIVYKSLGQYQKAMDYHQQSLKIQQEIGDP
;
A
#
# COMPACT_ATOMS: atom_id res chain seq x y z
N GLN A 1 14.39 -12.18 14.21
CA GLN A 1 13.16 -12.94 13.88
C GLN A 1 11.99 -11.98 13.69
N GLU A 2 11.80 -11.02 14.60
CA GLU A 2 10.74 -9.99 14.60
C GLU A 2 10.53 -9.21 13.28
N ILE A 3 11.58 -8.73 12.62
CA ILE A 3 11.44 -7.99 11.33
C ILE A 3 10.85 -8.88 10.21
N GLY A 4 11.20 -10.17 10.20
CA GLY A 4 10.70 -11.11 9.20
C GLY A 4 9.20 -11.36 9.36
N ASP A 5 8.75 -11.54 10.60
CA ASP A 5 7.34 -11.71 10.93
C ASP A 5 6.54 -10.44 10.57
N ARG A 6 7.08 -9.26 10.90
CA ARG A 6 6.44 -7.97 10.55
C ARG A 6 6.33 -7.73 9.06
N ARG A 7 7.36 -8.10 8.26
CA ARG A 7 7.26 -8.04 6.80
C ARG A 7 6.15 -8.95 6.28
N GLY A 8 6.05 -10.17 6.81
CA GLY A 8 5.00 -11.13 6.44
C GLY A 8 3.59 -10.65 6.80
N GLU A 9 3.43 -10.06 7.98
CA GLU A 9 2.19 -9.42 8.44
C GLU A 9 1.77 -8.30 7.47
N ALA A 10 2.69 -7.39 7.14
CA ALA A 10 2.41 -6.29 6.22
C ALA A 10 2.01 -6.80 4.82
N SER A 11 2.71 -7.81 4.28
CA SER A 11 2.34 -8.42 3.01
C SER A 11 0.94 -9.05 3.05
N SER A 12 0.57 -9.67 4.16
CA SER A 12 -0.75 -10.29 4.34
C SER A 12 -1.86 -9.22 4.42
N LEU A 13 -1.63 -8.13 5.14
CA LEU A 13 -2.52 -6.98 5.20
C LEU A 13 -2.71 -6.34 3.81
N ASN A 14 -1.64 -6.24 3.00
CA ASN A 14 -1.74 -5.76 1.63
C ASN A 14 -2.61 -6.68 0.75
N GLY A 15 -2.45 -7.99 0.91
CA GLY A 15 -3.29 -8.99 0.27
C GLY A 15 -4.77 -8.87 0.64
N LEU A 16 -5.08 -8.73 1.94
CA LEU A 16 -6.44 -8.50 2.43
C LEU A 16 -7.03 -7.23 1.83
N GLY A 17 -6.28 -6.12 1.86
CA GLY A 17 -6.73 -4.86 1.28
C GLY A 17 -7.07 -4.97 -0.21
N THR A 18 -6.24 -5.70 -0.96
CA THR A 18 -6.51 -5.98 -2.38
C THR A 18 -7.75 -6.85 -2.58
N ALA A 19 -7.98 -7.85 -1.73
CA ALA A 19 -9.16 -8.70 -1.79
C ALA A 19 -10.44 -7.90 -1.50
N TYR A 20 -10.47 -7.11 -0.42
CA TYR A 20 -11.62 -6.25 -0.09
C TYR A 20 -11.92 -5.23 -1.19
N ARG A 21 -10.89 -4.64 -1.82
CA ARG A 21 -11.09 -3.77 -2.98
C ARG A 21 -11.80 -4.51 -4.12
N SER A 22 -11.39 -5.74 -4.43
CA SER A 22 -12.02 -6.55 -5.47
C SER A 22 -13.48 -6.91 -5.16
N LEU A 23 -13.86 -6.91 -3.88
CA LEU A 23 -15.23 -7.08 -3.40
C LEU A 23 -16.04 -5.76 -3.38
N GLY A 24 -15.42 -4.62 -3.72
CA GLY A 24 -16.04 -3.30 -3.64
C GLY A 24 -16.11 -2.72 -2.22
N GLN A 25 -15.49 -3.38 -1.24
CA GLN A 25 -15.41 -2.96 0.15
C GLN A 25 -14.22 -2.02 0.35
N TYR A 26 -14.37 -0.79 -0.14
CA TYR A 26 -13.24 0.14 -0.26
C TYR A 26 -12.74 0.69 1.08
N GLN A 27 -13.59 0.81 2.09
CA GLN A 27 -13.18 1.32 3.41
C GLN A 27 -12.29 0.29 4.11
N GLU A 28 -12.72 -0.96 4.15
CA GLU A 28 -11.94 -2.07 4.71
C GLU A 28 -10.63 -2.26 3.93
N ALA A 29 -10.67 -2.13 2.61
CA ALA A 29 -9.48 -2.15 1.78
C ALA A 29 -8.46 -1.07 2.20
N MET A 30 -8.91 0.17 2.40
CA MET A 30 -8.06 1.25 2.87
C MET A 30 -7.48 0.97 4.25
N ASP A 31 -8.29 0.47 5.20
CA ASP A 31 -7.85 0.24 6.57
C ASP A 31 -6.72 -0.80 6.63
N TYR A 32 -6.83 -1.90 5.88
CA TYR A 32 -5.76 -2.91 5.81
C TYR A 32 -4.53 -2.40 5.07
N LEU A 33 -4.69 -1.68 3.97
CA LEU A 33 -3.57 -1.10 3.22
C LEU A 33 -2.82 -0.04 4.04
N GLN A 34 -3.51 0.74 4.85
CA GLN A 34 -2.91 1.74 5.72
C GLN A 34 -2.13 1.08 6.87
N GLN A 35 -2.62 -0.01 7.44
CA GLN A 35 -1.88 -0.81 8.42
C GLN A 35 -0.61 -1.42 7.79
N SER A 36 -0.72 -2.03 6.60
CA SER A 36 0.44 -2.49 5.83
C SER A 36 1.45 -1.36 5.65
N LEU A 37 1.01 -0.20 5.17
CA LEU A 37 1.87 0.96 4.93
C LEU A 37 2.63 1.39 6.19
N THR A 38 1.96 1.44 7.34
CA THR A 38 2.58 1.77 8.63
C THR A 38 3.69 0.78 8.98
N ILE A 39 3.42 -0.53 8.88
CA ILE A 39 4.42 -1.56 9.20
C ILE A 39 5.61 -1.48 8.24
N GLN A 40 5.39 -1.36 6.93
CA GLN A 40 6.45 -1.28 5.94
C GLN A 40 7.38 -0.09 6.20
N ARG A 41 6.82 1.07 6.59
CA ARG A 41 7.59 2.25 7.02
C ARG A 41 8.42 1.99 8.27
N GLU A 42 7.81 1.37 9.28
CA GLU A 42 8.49 1.08 10.55
C GLU A 42 9.67 0.11 10.39
N ILE A 43 9.55 -0.88 9.50
CA ILE A 43 10.64 -1.84 9.23
C ILE A 43 11.62 -1.35 8.14
N GLY A 44 11.38 -0.18 7.54
CA GLY A 44 12.22 0.39 6.48
C GLY A 44 12.14 -0.34 5.14
N ASP A 45 11.07 -1.11 4.89
CA ASP A 45 10.86 -1.80 3.61
C ASP A 45 10.24 -0.86 2.58
N ARG A 46 11.12 -0.16 1.86
CA ARG A 46 10.75 0.84 0.84
C ARG A 46 9.96 0.24 -0.32
N ARG A 47 10.24 -1.00 -0.73
CA ARG A 47 9.50 -1.68 -1.80
C ARG A 47 8.08 -2.00 -1.34
N GLY A 48 7.93 -2.51 -0.11
CA GLY A 48 6.63 -2.76 0.51
C GLY A 48 5.81 -1.48 0.75
N GLU A 49 6.48 -0.39 1.12
CA GLU A 49 5.88 0.94 1.27
C GLU A 49 5.28 1.42 -0.05
N ALA A 50 6.07 1.40 -1.13
CA ALA A 50 5.62 1.79 -2.47
C ALA A 50 4.42 0.94 -2.92
N ASN A 51 4.47 -0.38 -2.72
CA ASN A 51 3.36 -1.27 -3.07
C ASN A 51 2.06 -0.91 -2.31
N SER A 52 2.16 -0.57 -1.03
CA SER A 52 0.99 -0.20 -0.21
C SER A 52 0.41 1.16 -0.64
N LEU A 53 1.27 2.15 -0.94
CA LEU A 53 0.87 3.44 -1.50
C LEU A 53 0.17 3.28 -2.84
N ASN A 54 0.73 2.47 -3.75
CA ASN A 54 0.14 2.20 -5.04
C ASN A 54 -1.25 1.55 -4.90
N ALA A 55 -1.39 0.58 -4.01
CA ALA A 55 -2.68 -0.07 -3.75
C ALA A 55 -3.72 0.93 -3.21
N LEU A 56 -3.35 1.83 -2.29
CA LEU A 56 -4.24 2.91 -1.82
C LEU A 56 -4.65 3.84 -2.97
N GLY A 57 -3.71 4.18 -3.86
CA GLY A 57 -4.00 4.96 -5.06
C GLY A 57 -5.07 4.30 -5.94
N ILE A 58 -4.98 2.97 -6.12
CA ILE A 58 -5.99 2.22 -6.89
C ILE A 58 -7.34 2.24 -6.18
N VAL A 59 -7.40 2.10 -4.84
CA VAL A 59 -8.67 2.17 -4.11
C VAL A 59 -9.32 3.55 -4.26
N TYR A 60 -8.56 4.63 -4.11
CA TYR A 60 -9.08 5.99 -4.32
C TYR A 60 -9.54 6.23 -5.76
N LYS A 61 -8.84 5.66 -6.75
CA LYS A 61 -9.28 5.69 -8.14
C LYS A 61 -10.63 4.98 -8.31
N SER A 62 -10.82 3.81 -7.70
CA SER A 62 -12.10 3.08 -7.72
C SER A 62 -13.25 3.87 -7.08
N LEU A 63 -12.95 4.73 -6.11
CA LEU A 63 -13.90 5.66 -5.48
C LEU A 63 -14.14 6.96 -6.27
N GLY A 64 -13.48 7.15 -7.43
CA GLY A 64 -13.54 8.40 -8.21
C GLY A 64 -12.78 9.57 -7.59
N GLN A 65 -12.00 9.35 -6.52
CA GLN A 65 -11.20 10.37 -5.85
C GLN A 65 -9.83 10.52 -6.54
N TYR A 66 -9.84 10.98 -7.79
CA TYR A 66 -8.66 10.97 -8.65
C TYR A 66 -7.49 11.78 -8.13
N GLN A 67 -7.72 12.93 -7.48
CA GLN A 67 -6.63 13.73 -6.92
C GLN A 67 -5.85 12.94 -5.85
N LYS A 68 -6.56 12.32 -4.91
CA LYS A 68 -5.92 11.47 -3.89
C LYS A 68 -5.21 10.28 -4.53
N ALA A 69 -5.82 9.65 -5.53
CA ALA A 69 -5.20 8.55 -6.26
C ALA A 69 -3.85 8.99 -6.86
N MET A 70 -3.80 10.15 -7.51
CA MET A 70 -2.58 10.72 -8.06
C MET A 70 -1.53 10.97 -6.98
N ASP A 71 -1.92 11.55 -5.84
CA ASP A 71 -1.00 11.86 -4.74
C ASP A 71 -0.33 10.57 -4.20
N TYR A 72 -1.11 9.48 -4.06
CA TYR A 72 -0.58 8.18 -3.62
C TYR A 72 0.31 7.52 -4.67
N HIS A 73 -0.08 7.57 -5.96
CA HIS A 73 0.74 7.04 -7.04
C HIS A 73 2.06 7.81 -7.19
N GLN A 74 2.06 9.14 -7.03
CA GLN A 74 3.28 9.95 -7.05
C GLN A 74 4.23 9.61 -5.91
N GLN A 75 3.70 9.40 -4.70
CA GLN A 75 4.51 8.93 -3.57
C GLN A 75 5.11 7.55 -3.86
N SER A 76 4.33 6.61 -4.37
CA SER A 76 4.82 5.28 -4.76
C SER A 76 5.94 5.38 -5.82
N LEU A 77 5.72 6.17 -6.87
CA LEU A 77 6.68 6.35 -7.96
C LEU A 77 7.99 6.96 -7.45
N LYS A 78 7.91 7.98 -6.59
CA LYS A 78 9.09 8.59 -5.99
C LYS A 78 9.94 7.57 -5.25
N ILE A 79 9.31 6.68 -4.46
CA ILE A 79 10.03 5.64 -3.74
C ILE A 79 10.66 4.63 -4.70
N GLN A 80 9.93 4.19 -5.72
CA GLN A 80 10.44 3.25 -6.74
C GLN A 80 11.69 3.82 -7.44
N GLN A 81 11.65 5.09 -7.81
CA GLN A 81 12.80 5.82 -8.37
C GLN A 81 13.98 5.89 -7.40
N GLU A 82 13.74 6.15 -6.11
CA GLU A 82 14.80 6.19 -5.09
C GLU A 82 15.50 4.83 -4.91
N ILE A 83 14.77 3.71 -5.04
CA ILE A 83 15.33 2.36 -4.87
C ILE A 83 15.83 1.72 -6.18
N GLY A 84 15.71 2.42 -7.32
CA GLY A 84 16.12 1.93 -8.63
C GLY A 84 15.26 0.78 -9.18
N ASP A 85 14.04 0.63 -8.68
CA ASP A 85 13.06 -0.33 -9.20
C ASP A 85 12.23 0.40 -10.28
N PRO A 86 12.31 -0.01 -11.55
CA PRO A 86 11.64 0.68 -12.66
C PRO A 86 10.11 0.54 -12.65
#